data_AF-A0A836NZF8-F1
#
_entry.id   AF-A0A836NZF8-F1
#
_cell.length_a   1.000
_cell.length_b   1.000
_cell.length_c   1.000
_cell.angle_alpha   90.00
_cell.angle_beta   90.00
_cell.angle_gamma   90.00
#
_symmetry.space_group_name_H-M   'P 1'
#
loop_
_entity.id
_entity.type
_entity.pdbx_description
1 polymer ?
#
loop_
_entity_poly.entity_id
_entity_poly.type
_entity_poly.pdbx_seq_one_letter_code
_entity_poly.pdbx_strand_id
1 'polypeptide(L)'
;CHARNVRLIGEVRDALNAYPAGALPADAGEAAFYAKALQRFDALAQAHDAALPPGASIPWSRRFGLHQGTALARDVQEAYLRDLNGALLPALAQSLRRKLEQSSSDPQQLYPLLKGYLMLGEPARRDAMHLATLAGTVWRQIFPDDASVRAGLNRHLRALLGPVDGARALALDRQQIEQTRASLRTAELPALVYGGLKLTQPGVDAGQAPRLDRRLGLLGDVFERRSGLPLSAPLPPLFTRQAFQAQ
;
A
#
# COMPACT_ATOMS: atom_id res chain seq x y z
N CYS A 1 -42.67 1.52 10.07
CA CYS A 1 -41.43 0.78 10.40
C CYS A 1 -41.27 -0.51 9.59
N HIS A 2 -42.28 -1.39 9.52
CA HIS A 2 -42.24 -2.65 8.76
C HIS A 2 -41.86 -2.48 7.27
N ALA A 3 -42.53 -1.59 6.53
CA ALA A 3 -42.27 -1.38 5.09
C ALA A 3 -40.83 -0.91 4.77
N ARG A 4 -40.19 -0.18 5.68
CA ARG A 4 -38.79 0.25 5.53
C ARG A 4 -37.79 -0.87 5.84
N ASN A 5 -38.08 -1.72 6.83
CA ASN A 5 -37.24 -2.90 7.10
C ASN A 5 -37.31 -3.90 5.95
N VAL A 6 -38.49 -4.15 5.39
CA VAL A 6 -38.66 -5.02 4.21
C VAL A 6 -37.90 -4.47 3.01
N ARG A 7 -37.97 -3.16 2.77
CA ARG A 7 -37.21 -2.51 1.70
C ARG A 7 -35.69 -2.63 1.89
N LEU A 8 -35.17 -2.38 3.10
CA LEU A 8 -33.74 -2.48 3.40
C LEU A 8 -33.24 -3.93 3.24
N ILE A 9 -34.00 -4.92 3.72
CA ILE A 9 -33.68 -6.33 3.52
C ILE A 9 -33.72 -6.70 2.03
N GLY A 10 -34.65 -6.13 1.26
CA GLY A 10 -34.71 -6.28 -0.20
C GLY A 10 -33.48 -5.73 -0.90
N GLU A 11 -33.08 -4.49 -0.61
CA GLU A 11 -31.91 -3.82 -1.20
C GLU A 11 -30.61 -4.59 -0.89
N VAL A 12 -30.44 -5.09 0.34
CA VAL A 12 -29.29 -5.94 0.70
C VAL A 12 -29.34 -7.27 -0.04
N ARG A 13 -30.51 -7.90 -0.15
CA ARG A 13 -30.67 -9.16 -0.90
C ARG A 13 -30.37 -8.98 -2.38
N ASP A 14 -30.80 -7.88 -3.00
CA ASP A 14 -30.53 -7.59 -4.41
C ASP A 14 -29.03 -7.37 -4.66
N ALA A 15 -28.34 -6.65 -3.76
CA ALA A 15 -26.89 -6.51 -3.82
C ALA A 15 -26.16 -7.86 -3.66
N LEU A 16 -26.63 -8.71 -2.76
CA LEU A 16 -26.08 -10.07 -2.59
C LEU A 16 -26.40 -11.00 -3.76
N ASN A 17 -27.50 -10.79 -4.49
CA ASN A 17 -27.78 -11.55 -5.73
C ASN A 17 -26.76 -11.25 -6.83
N ALA A 18 -26.17 -10.05 -6.82
CA ALA A 18 -25.06 -9.68 -7.72
C ALA A 18 -23.70 -10.27 -7.27
N TYR A 19 -23.62 -10.90 -6.10
CA TYR A 19 -22.42 -11.58 -5.64
C TYR A 19 -22.12 -12.77 -6.54
N PRO A 20 -20.97 -12.81 -7.24
CA PRO A 20 -20.67 -13.92 -8.13
C PRO A 20 -20.23 -15.13 -7.29
N ALA A 21 -21.22 -15.93 -6.89
CA ALA A 21 -21.02 -17.18 -6.17
C ALA A 21 -20.20 -18.15 -7.03
N GLY A 22 -19.06 -18.60 -6.50
CA GLY A 22 -18.14 -19.49 -7.19
C GLY A 22 -16.71 -19.34 -6.72
N ALA A 23 -15.89 -20.34 -7.03
CA ALA A 23 -14.45 -20.26 -6.78
C ALA A 23 -13.83 -19.15 -7.62
N LEU A 24 -12.85 -18.45 -7.04
CA LEU A 24 -12.03 -17.51 -7.81
C LEU A 24 -11.15 -18.29 -8.79
N PRO A 25 -10.93 -17.77 -10.00
CA PRO A 25 -10.24 -18.50 -11.06
C PRO A 25 -8.73 -18.47 -10.84
N ALA A 26 -8.23 -19.29 -9.91
CA ALA A 26 -6.81 -19.34 -9.53
C ALA A 26 -5.89 -19.67 -10.72
N ASP A 27 -6.36 -20.51 -11.64
CA ASP A 27 -5.57 -20.99 -12.79
C ASP A 27 -5.67 -20.08 -14.02
N ALA A 28 -6.57 -19.10 -14.03
CA ALA A 28 -6.79 -18.21 -15.18
C ALA A 28 -5.86 -16.98 -15.21
N GLY A 29 -4.86 -16.93 -14.32
CA GLY A 29 -3.91 -15.84 -14.21
C GLY A 29 -4.36 -14.67 -13.33
N GLU A 30 -3.43 -13.76 -13.02
CA GLU A 30 -3.63 -12.67 -12.05
C GLU A 30 -4.77 -11.72 -12.43
N ALA A 31 -4.82 -11.31 -13.71
CA ALA A 31 -5.81 -10.34 -14.16
C ALA A 31 -7.24 -10.88 -14.00
N ALA A 32 -7.48 -12.12 -14.42
CA ALA A 32 -8.78 -12.77 -14.29
C ALA A 32 -9.16 -12.96 -12.81
N PHE A 33 -8.20 -13.38 -11.97
CA PHE A 33 -8.41 -13.52 -10.54
C PHE A 33 -8.84 -12.20 -9.89
N TYR A 34 -8.05 -11.13 -10.07
CA TYR A 34 -8.32 -9.83 -9.45
C TYR A 34 -9.62 -9.20 -9.97
N ALA A 35 -9.92 -9.31 -11.26
CA ALA A 35 -11.17 -8.80 -11.83
C ALA A 35 -12.39 -9.50 -11.23
N LYS A 36 -12.35 -10.83 -11.09
CA LYS A 36 -13.44 -11.59 -10.47
C LYS A 36 -13.57 -11.32 -8.97
N ALA A 37 -12.44 -11.20 -8.28
CA ALA A 37 -12.39 -10.87 -6.86
C ALA A 37 -12.96 -9.47 -6.60
N LEU A 38 -12.63 -8.49 -7.44
CA LEU A 38 -13.16 -7.13 -7.35
C LEU A 38 -14.69 -7.11 -7.40
N GLN A 39 -15.31 -7.88 -8.30
CA GLN A 39 -16.78 -8.00 -8.36
C GLN A 39 -17.40 -8.50 -7.04
N ARG A 40 -16.75 -9.47 -6.37
CA ARG A 40 -17.18 -9.97 -5.05
C ARG A 40 -17.07 -8.89 -3.98
N PHE A 41 -15.96 -8.16 -3.97
CA PHE A 41 -15.71 -7.09 -3.01
C PHE A 41 -16.70 -5.93 -3.18
N ASP A 42 -16.99 -5.55 -4.43
CA ASP A 42 -17.98 -4.52 -4.76
C ASP A 42 -19.39 -4.92 -4.32
N ALA A 43 -19.81 -6.17 -4.58
CA ALA A 43 -21.13 -6.66 -4.15
C ALA A 43 -21.29 -6.65 -2.62
N LEU A 44 -20.26 -7.09 -1.88
CA LEU A 44 -20.28 -7.07 -0.41
C LEU A 44 -20.25 -5.63 0.16
N ALA A 45 -19.46 -4.73 -0.45
CA ALA A 45 -19.43 -3.33 -0.04
C ALA A 45 -20.78 -2.64 -0.30
N GLN A 46 -21.41 -2.88 -1.45
CA GLN A 46 -22.75 -2.35 -1.75
C GLN A 46 -23.81 -2.91 -0.80
N ALA A 47 -23.75 -4.21 -0.48
CA ALA A 47 -24.65 -4.82 0.50
C ALA A 47 -24.49 -4.22 1.90
N HIS A 48 -23.24 -3.90 2.30
CA HIS A 48 -22.97 -3.22 3.57
C HIS A 48 -23.58 -1.82 3.59
N ASP A 49 -23.33 -1.03 2.54
CA ASP A 49 -23.83 0.35 2.45
C ASP A 49 -25.36 0.42 2.33
N ALA A 50 -25.99 -0.57 1.71
CA ALA A 50 -27.46 -0.73 1.72
C ALA A 50 -27.99 -1.05 3.12
N ALA A 51 -27.29 -1.89 3.89
CA ALA A 51 -27.68 -2.24 5.25
C ALA A 51 -27.49 -1.08 6.24
N LEU A 52 -26.47 -0.25 6.04
CA LEU A 52 -26.16 0.92 6.86
C LEU A 52 -25.58 2.07 6.01
N PRO A 53 -26.46 2.94 5.46
CA PRO A 53 -26.02 4.04 4.60
C PRO A 53 -25.06 5.01 5.31
N PRO A 54 -23.98 5.46 4.65
CA PRO A 54 -23.02 6.39 5.23
C PRO A 54 -23.70 7.70 5.64
N GLY A 55 -23.43 8.18 6.86
CA GLY A 55 -23.99 9.42 7.39
C GLY A 55 -25.42 9.33 7.92
N ALA A 56 -26.04 8.14 7.94
CA ALA A 56 -27.34 7.96 8.57
C ALA A 56 -27.22 8.02 10.10
N SER A 57 -27.72 9.09 10.72
CA SER A 57 -27.93 9.11 12.17
C SER A 57 -29.07 8.16 12.51
N ILE A 58 -28.79 7.14 13.34
CA ILE A 58 -29.81 6.20 13.80
C ILE A 58 -30.76 7.00 14.72
N PRO A 59 -32.04 7.24 14.34
CA PRO A 59 -32.94 8.06 15.15
C PRO A 59 -33.15 7.42 16.52
N TRP A 60 -33.31 8.24 17.56
CA TRP A 60 -33.44 7.78 18.96
C TRP A 60 -34.56 6.74 19.15
N SER A 61 -35.65 6.82 18.38
CA SER A 61 -36.74 5.83 18.36
C SER A 61 -36.34 4.44 17.86
N ARG A 62 -35.10 4.26 17.38
CA ARG A 62 -34.55 3.02 16.81
C ARG A 62 -33.44 2.39 17.67
N ARG A 63 -33.12 2.97 18.83
CA ARG A 63 -32.11 2.44 19.79
C ARG A 63 -32.65 1.31 20.70
N PHE A 64 -33.96 1.04 20.68
CA PHE A 64 -34.64 0.00 21.48
C PHE A 64 -34.69 -1.39 20.81
N GLY A 65 -33.62 -1.83 20.14
CA GLY A 65 -33.44 -3.24 19.79
C GLY A 65 -34.22 -3.81 18.59
N LEU A 66 -34.98 -3.00 17.84
CA LEU A 66 -35.77 -3.44 16.67
C LEU A 66 -35.12 -3.18 15.28
N HIS A 67 -33.84 -2.80 15.25
CA HIS A 67 -33.13 -2.48 14.00
C HIS A 67 -32.21 -3.62 13.55
N GLN A 68 -32.76 -4.58 12.81
CA GLN A 68 -32.00 -5.70 12.22
C GLN A 68 -30.91 -5.23 11.23
N GLY A 69 -31.03 -4.03 10.66
CA GLY A 69 -30.02 -3.49 9.73
C GLY A 69 -28.62 -3.35 10.32
N THR A 70 -28.50 -3.13 11.64
CA THR A 70 -27.17 -3.05 12.31
C THR A 70 -26.54 -4.42 12.56
N ALA A 71 -27.35 -5.46 12.75
CA ALA A 71 -26.87 -6.84 12.82
C ALA A 71 -26.48 -7.30 11.41
N LEU A 72 -27.35 -7.08 10.43
CA LEU A 72 -27.10 -7.40 9.02
C LEU A 72 -25.86 -6.69 8.46
N ALA A 73 -25.69 -5.39 8.73
CA ALA A 73 -24.49 -4.66 8.31
C ALA A 73 -23.21 -5.24 8.94
N ARG A 74 -23.27 -5.66 10.21
CA ARG A 74 -22.13 -6.33 10.86
C ARG A 74 -21.81 -7.67 10.20
N ASP A 75 -22.83 -8.50 9.94
CA ASP A 75 -22.63 -9.80 9.29
C ASP A 75 -22.04 -9.63 7.88
N VAL A 76 -22.53 -8.65 7.11
CA VAL A 76 -21.99 -8.33 5.78
C VAL A 76 -20.57 -7.77 5.89
N GLN A 77 -20.29 -6.91 6.86
CA GLN A 77 -18.94 -6.39 7.10
C GLN A 77 -17.94 -7.49 7.45
N GLU A 78 -18.34 -8.45 8.29
CA GLU A 78 -17.51 -9.61 8.63
C GLU A 78 -17.25 -10.49 7.42
N ALA A 79 -18.27 -10.75 6.59
CA ALA A 79 -18.12 -11.47 5.33
C ALA A 79 -17.19 -10.72 4.36
N TYR A 80 -17.32 -9.39 4.26
CA TYR A 80 -16.47 -8.53 3.45
C TYR A 80 -15.00 -8.61 3.89
N LEU A 81 -14.70 -8.41 5.17
CA LEU A 81 -13.35 -8.52 5.70
C LEU A 81 -12.79 -9.94 5.55
N ARG A 82 -13.62 -10.97 5.69
CA ARG A 82 -13.22 -12.36 5.47
C ARG A 82 -12.82 -12.60 4.01
N ASP A 83 -13.58 -12.08 3.06
CA ASP A 83 -13.29 -12.25 1.63
C ASP A 83 -12.02 -11.48 1.22
N LEU A 84 -11.83 -10.25 1.74
CA LEU A 84 -10.61 -9.49 1.51
C LEU A 84 -9.36 -10.18 2.11
N ASN A 85 -9.46 -10.72 3.32
CA ASN A 85 -8.37 -11.47 3.94
C ASN A 85 -8.12 -12.83 3.27
N GLY A 86 -9.15 -13.45 2.70
CA GLY A 86 -9.06 -14.75 2.04
C GLY A 86 -8.63 -14.70 0.57
N ALA A 87 -8.89 -13.58 -0.12
CA ALA A 87 -8.62 -13.46 -1.55
C ALA A 87 -7.69 -12.30 -1.91
N LEU A 88 -7.99 -11.07 -1.46
CA LEU A 88 -7.21 -9.88 -1.86
C LEU A 88 -5.80 -9.91 -1.26
N LEU A 89 -5.68 -10.12 0.04
CA LEU A 89 -4.41 -10.07 0.76
C LEU A 89 -3.45 -11.19 0.30
N PRO A 90 -3.88 -12.47 0.18
CA PRO A 90 -3.01 -13.54 -0.29
C PRO A 90 -2.59 -13.37 -1.76
N ALA A 91 -3.50 -12.89 -2.62
CA ALA A 91 -3.16 -12.60 -4.00
C ALA A 91 -2.10 -11.50 -4.11
N LEU A 92 -2.24 -10.43 -3.32
CA LEU A 92 -1.25 -9.36 -3.26
C LEU A 92 0.11 -9.89 -2.78
N ALA A 93 0.12 -10.74 -1.76
CA ALA A 93 1.34 -11.38 -1.28
C ALA A 93 2.01 -12.21 -2.38
N GLN A 94 1.24 -12.96 -3.17
CA GLN A 94 1.76 -13.75 -4.27
C GLN A 94 2.27 -12.91 -5.45
N SER A 95 1.59 -11.80 -5.77
CA SER A 95 2.08 -10.83 -6.77
C SER A 95 3.39 -10.17 -6.32
N LEU A 96 3.50 -9.79 -5.04
CA LEU A 96 4.73 -9.23 -4.47
C LEU A 96 5.87 -10.25 -4.47
N ARG A 97 5.61 -11.50 -4.08
CA ARG A 97 6.59 -12.58 -4.15
C ARG A 97 7.16 -12.76 -5.56
N ARG A 98 6.30 -12.86 -6.58
CA ARG A 98 6.76 -12.98 -7.98
C ARG A 98 7.62 -11.79 -8.41
N LYS A 99 7.27 -10.58 -7.98
CA LYS A 99 8.08 -9.38 -8.24
C LYS A 99 9.44 -9.43 -7.54
N LEU A 100 9.51 -9.94 -6.31
CA LEU A 100 10.79 -10.14 -5.62
C LEU A 100 11.70 -11.10 -6.40
N GLU A 101 11.13 -12.16 -6.98
CA GLU A 101 11.86 -13.11 -7.83
C GLU A 101 12.35 -12.42 -9.13
N GLN A 102 11.48 -11.66 -9.79
CA GLN A 102 11.76 -10.95 -11.06
C GLN A 102 12.75 -9.79 -10.92
N SER A 103 12.72 -9.06 -9.81
CA SER A 103 13.58 -7.90 -9.56
C SER A 103 14.89 -8.26 -8.84
N SER A 104 15.27 -9.54 -8.78
CA SER A 104 16.40 -10.04 -7.98
C SER A 104 17.77 -9.39 -8.27
N SER A 105 17.93 -8.75 -9.44
CA SER A 105 19.12 -7.99 -9.86
C SER A 105 18.99 -6.46 -9.73
N ASP A 106 17.84 -5.94 -9.29
CA ASP A 106 17.58 -4.50 -9.11
C ASP A 106 17.33 -4.17 -7.62
N PRO A 107 18.37 -3.73 -6.89
CA PRO A 107 18.29 -3.45 -5.46
C PRO A 107 17.32 -2.32 -5.11
N GLN A 108 17.16 -1.34 -6.01
CA GLN A 108 16.28 -0.19 -5.80
C GLN A 108 14.82 -0.61 -5.82
N GLN A 109 14.48 -1.64 -6.60
CA GLN A 109 13.14 -2.24 -6.61
C GLN A 109 12.95 -3.27 -5.49
N LEU A 110 13.98 -4.05 -5.16
CA LEU A 110 13.87 -5.12 -4.15
C LEU A 110 13.53 -4.61 -2.76
N TYR A 111 14.13 -3.51 -2.32
CA TYR A 111 13.90 -3.00 -0.97
C TYR A 111 12.43 -2.65 -0.69
N PRO A 112 11.75 -1.79 -1.49
CA PRO A 112 10.35 -1.46 -1.25
C PRO A 112 9.42 -2.68 -1.41
N LEU A 113 9.73 -3.61 -2.34
CA LEU A 113 8.98 -4.86 -2.48
C LEU A 113 9.08 -5.73 -1.23
N LEU A 114 10.30 -5.91 -0.69
CA LEU A 114 10.53 -6.74 0.50
C LEU A 114 9.88 -6.12 1.72
N LYS A 115 10.02 -4.79 1.89
CA LYS A 115 9.36 -4.04 2.97
C LYS A 115 7.85 -4.27 2.94
N GLY A 116 7.22 -4.10 1.77
CA GLY A 116 5.79 -4.34 1.61
C GLY A 116 5.39 -5.79 1.88
N TYR A 117 6.19 -6.77 1.42
CA TYR A 117 5.93 -8.18 1.68
C TYR A 117 5.96 -8.50 3.18
N LEU A 118 6.95 -8.00 3.92
CA LEU A 118 7.04 -8.16 5.38
C LEU A 118 5.86 -7.52 6.14
N MET A 119 5.38 -6.36 5.68
CA MET A 119 4.20 -5.72 6.27
C MET A 119 2.91 -6.56 6.16
N LEU A 120 2.84 -7.52 5.24
CA LEU A 120 1.70 -8.44 5.15
C LEU A 120 1.73 -9.52 6.24
N GLY A 121 2.90 -9.87 6.75
CA GLY A 121 3.08 -10.83 7.86
C GLY A 121 3.06 -10.19 9.24
N GLU A 122 3.24 -8.87 9.33
CA GLU A 122 3.39 -8.16 10.60
C GLU A 122 2.42 -6.96 10.69
N PRO A 123 1.15 -7.18 11.05
CA PRO A 123 0.13 -6.12 11.10
C PRO A 123 0.53 -4.91 11.97
N ALA A 124 1.26 -5.15 13.06
CA ALA A 124 1.74 -4.10 13.97
C ALA A 124 2.77 -3.13 13.34
N ARG A 125 3.44 -3.53 12.25
CA ARG A 125 4.44 -2.71 11.54
C ARG A 125 3.96 -2.23 10.18
N ARG A 126 2.65 -2.32 9.95
CA ARG A 126 2.03 -2.02 8.66
C ARG A 126 1.90 -0.51 8.44
N ASP A 127 2.39 -0.06 7.28
CA ASP A 127 2.12 1.28 6.78
C ASP A 127 1.10 1.16 5.63
N ALA A 128 -0.12 1.63 5.89
CA ALA A 128 -1.22 1.53 4.94
C ALA A 128 -0.97 2.33 3.66
N MET A 129 -0.34 3.50 3.76
CA MET A 129 -0.05 4.34 2.59
C MET A 129 1.04 3.73 1.72
N HIS A 130 2.08 3.17 2.36
CA HIS A 130 3.14 2.45 1.65
C HIS A 130 2.59 1.23 0.90
N LEU A 131 1.80 0.39 1.58
CA LEU A 131 1.17 -0.77 0.95
C LEU A 131 0.21 -0.39 -0.18
N ALA A 132 -0.61 0.65 0.00
CA ALA A 132 -1.53 1.12 -1.04
C ALA A 132 -0.78 1.66 -2.27
N THR A 133 0.35 2.33 -2.07
CA THR A 133 1.21 2.82 -3.15
C THR A 133 1.86 1.66 -3.89
N LEU A 134 2.43 0.71 -3.14
CA LEU A 134 3.09 -0.47 -3.70
C LEU A 134 2.11 -1.39 -4.45
N ALA A 135 0.93 -1.63 -3.89
CA ALA A 135 -0.12 -2.38 -4.59
C ALA A 135 -0.58 -1.65 -5.87
N GLY A 136 -0.61 -0.32 -5.85
CA GLY A 136 -0.87 0.48 -7.04
C GLY A 136 0.13 0.24 -8.18
N THR A 137 1.43 0.03 -7.87
CA THR A 137 2.43 -0.30 -8.90
C THR A 137 2.25 -1.73 -9.41
N VAL A 138 1.87 -2.67 -8.53
CA VAL A 138 1.54 -4.05 -8.88
C VAL A 138 0.37 -4.08 -9.87
N TRP A 139 -0.76 -3.48 -9.52
CA TRP A 139 -1.95 -3.51 -10.36
C TRP A 139 -1.82 -2.68 -11.63
N ARG A 140 -0.93 -1.69 -11.68
CA ARG A 140 -0.62 -0.98 -12.93
C ARG A 140 0.01 -1.89 -13.99
N GLN A 141 0.80 -2.88 -13.56
CA GLN A 141 1.39 -3.84 -14.48
C GLN A 141 0.39 -4.93 -14.90
N ILE A 142 -0.50 -5.35 -13.99
CA ILE A 142 -1.52 -6.37 -14.28
C ILE A 142 -2.65 -5.79 -15.16
N PHE A 143 -3.03 -4.54 -14.91
CA PHE A 143 -4.10 -3.82 -15.60
C PHE A 143 -3.58 -2.49 -16.16
N PRO A 144 -2.80 -2.47 -17.25
CA PRO A 144 -2.22 -1.24 -17.80
C PRO A 144 -3.28 -0.25 -18.30
N ASP A 145 -4.36 -0.75 -18.89
CA ASP A 145 -5.39 0.08 -19.54
C ASP A 145 -6.67 0.24 -18.70
N ASP A 146 -6.82 -0.52 -17.61
CA ASP A 146 -8.02 -0.48 -16.78
C ASP A 146 -7.80 0.31 -15.47
N ALA A 147 -7.96 1.63 -15.56
CA ALA A 147 -7.87 2.52 -14.40
C ALA A 147 -8.97 2.26 -13.36
N SER A 148 -10.13 1.77 -13.80
CA SER A 148 -11.29 1.53 -12.93
C SER A 148 -11.03 0.35 -11.99
N VAL A 149 -10.51 -0.76 -12.52
CA VAL A 149 -10.13 -1.94 -11.73
C VAL A 149 -9.05 -1.58 -10.71
N ARG A 150 -8.02 -0.83 -11.13
CA ARG A 150 -6.96 -0.37 -10.22
C ARG A 150 -7.50 0.49 -9.06
N ALA A 151 -8.43 1.40 -9.35
CA ALA A 151 -9.04 2.25 -8.34
C ALA A 151 -9.90 1.44 -7.36
N GLY A 152 -10.70 0.49 -7.88
CA GLY A 152 -11.53 -0.41 -7.08
C GLY A 152 -10.69 -1.27 -6.12
N LEU A 153 -9.64 -1.93 -6.64
CA LEU A 153 -8.73 -2.73 -5.81
C LEU A 153 -8.06 -1.89 -4.72
N ASN A 154 -7.60 -0.68 -5.04
CA ASN A 154 -6.97 0.22 -4.06
C ASN A 154 -7.97 0.70 -3.00
N ARG A 155 -9.22 1.00 -3.39
CA ARG A 155 -10.30 1.33 -2.45
C ARG A 155 -10.51 0.21 -1.43
N HIS A 156 -10.67 -1.03 -1.89
CA HIS A 156 -10.90 -2.15 -0.97
C HIS A 156 -9.67 -2.50 -0.12
N LEU A 157 -8.46 -2.37 -0.67
CA LEU A 157 -7.25 -2.52 0.12
C LEU A 157 -7.19 -1.48 1.23
N ARG A 158 -7.46 -0.20 0.95
CA ARG A 158 -7.51 0.84 1.99
C ARG A 158 -8.59 0.58 3.03
N ALA A 159 -9.77 0.11 2.60
CA ALA A 159 -10.85 -0.27 3.52
C ALA A 159 -10.41 -1.41 4.47
N LEU A 160 -9.64 -2.38 3.96
CA LEU A 160 -9.08 -3.46 4.75
C LEU A 160 -7.97 -2.99 5.70
N LEU A 161 -7.10 -2.08 5.26
CA LEU A 161 -5.94 -1.60 6.02
C LEU A 161 -6.27 -0.46 7.02
N GLY A 162 -7.46 0.15 6.91
CA GLY A 162 -7.87 1.27 7.76
C GLY A 162 -8.07 0.87 9.23
N PRO A 163 -8.87 -0.17 9.53
CA PRO A 163 -8.99 -0.70 10.89
C PRO A 163 -7.72 -1.43 11.33
N VAL A 164 -7.33 -1.26 12.61
CA VAL A 164 -6.15 -1.91 13.20
C VAL A 164 -6.18 -3.43 13.02
N ASP A 165 -7.34 -4.04 13.26
CA ASP A 165 -7.53 -5.51 13.17
C ASP A 165 -8.17 -5.95 11.83
N GLY A 166 -8.24 -5.06 10.83
CA GLY A 166 -8.90 -5.34 9.56
C GLY A 166 -8.15 -6.39 8.74
N ALA A 167 -6.85 -6.17 8.53
CA ALA A 167 -5.98 -7.07 7.77
C ALA A 167 -5.21 -8.04 8.66
N ARG A 168 -5.50 -9.35 8.51
CA ARG A 168 -4.84 -10.43 9.23
C ARG A 168 -3.39 -10.61 8.81
N ALA A 169 -2.58 -11.15 9.71
CA ALA A 169 -1.21 -11.55 9.40
C ALA A 169 -1.19 -12.74 8.44
N LEU A 170 -0.35 -12.67 7.41
CA LEU A 170 -0.10 -13.79 6.50
C LEU A 170 1.15 -14.58 6.93
N ALA A 171 1.09 -15.90 6.75
CA ALA A 171 2.30 -16.71 6.77
C ALA A 171 3.11 -16.43 5.50
N LEU A 172 4.27 -15.80 5.66
CA LEU A 172 5.15 -15.43 4.55
C LEU A 172 6.17 -16.52 4.24
N ASP A 173 6.64 -16.56 2.99
CA ASP A 173 7.70 -17.49 2.57
C ASP A 173 9.06 -17.01 3.12
N ARG A 174 9.55 -17.73 4.15
CA ARG A 174 10.83 -17.42 4.78
C ARG A 174 12.02 -17.59 3.83
N GLN A 175 11.98 -18.56 2.93
CA GLN A 175 13.06 -18.78 1.97
C GLN A 175 13.15 -17.60 1.01
N GLN A 176 12.02 -17.13 0.49
CA GLN A 176 11.99 -15.93 -0.37
C GLN A 176 12.54 -14.70 0.37
N ILE A 177 12.14 -14.50 1.63
CA ILE A 177 12.62 -13.37 2.45
C ILE A 177 14.14 -13.42 2.58
N GLU A 178 14.71 -14.56 2.96
CA GLU A 178 16.16 -14.68 3.15
C GLU A 178 16.92 -14.56 1.83
N GLN A 179 16.38 -15.11 0.73
CA GLN A 179 16.99 -14.97 -0.60
C GLN A 179 17.02 -13.50 -1.03
N THR A 180 15.91 -12.77 -0.89
CA THR A 180 15.89 -11.34 -1.21
C THR A 180 16.80 -10.52 -0.29
N ARG A 181 16.87 -10.85 1.01
CA ARG A 181 17.83 -10.21 1.93
C ARG A 181 19.27 -10.47 1.50
N ALA A 182 19.59 -11.67 1.03
CA ALA A 182 20.92 -11.99 0.52
C ALA A 182 21.25 -11.16 -0.74
N SER A 183 20.34 -11.10 -1.72
CA SER A 183 20.49 -10.26 -2.92
C SER A 183 20.71 -8.78 -2.58
N LEU A 184 19.97 -8.26 -1.60
CA LEU A 184 20.16 -6.89 -1.11
C LEU A 184 21.52 -6.68 -0.43
N ARG A 185 22.02 -7.67 0.32
CA ARG A 185 23.35 -7.57 0.96
C ARG A 185 24.48 -7.57 -0.07
N THR A 186 24.37 -8.37 -1.12
CA THR A 186 25.36 -8.44 -2.22
C THR A 186 25.32 -7.21 -3.10
N ALA A 187 24.16 -6.56 -3.20
CA ALA A 187 24.00 -5.27 -3.82
C ALA A 187 24.53 -4.14 -2.91
N GLU A 188 25.84 -4.13 -2.70
CA GLU A 188 26.61 -3.10 -2.02
C GLU A 188 25.87 -2.44 -0.84
N LEU A 189 25.96 -3.06 0.34
CA LEU A 189 25.56 -2.45 1.63
C LEU A 189 25.90 -0.95 1.74
N PRO A 190 27.08 -0.46 1.27
CA PRO A 190 27.39 0.96 1.27
C PRO A 190 26.44 1.81 0.40
N ALA A 191 26.03 1.32 -0.77
CA ALA A 191 25.11 2.02 -1.66
C ALA A 191 23.69 2.09 -1.08
N LEU A 192 23.23 1.03 -0.41
CA LEU A 192 21.93 0.99 0.26
C LEU A 192 21.93 1.85 1.53
N VAL A 193 22.99 1.82 2.34
CA VAL A 193 23.16 2.71 3.49
C VAL A 193 23.23 4.16 3.02
N TYR A 194 24.00 4.45 1.97
CA TYR A 194 24.07 5.78 1.38
C TYR A 194 22.73 6.26 0.80
N GLY A 195 21.99 5.38 0.12
CA GLY A 195 20.65 5.66 -0.40
C GLY A 195 19.64 5.91 0.72
N GLY A 196 19.65 5.10 1.76
CA GLY A 196 18.85 5.29 2.97
C GLY A 196 19.17 6.62 3.66
N LEU A 197 20.46 6.90 3.91
CA LEU A 197 20.93 8.15 4.51
C LEU A 197 20.51 9.39 3.70
N LYS A 198 20.52 9.30 2.37
CA LYS A 198 20.02 10.36 1.48
C LYS A 198 18.52 10.61 1.63
N LEU A 199 17.72 9.56 1.82
CA LEU A 199 16.25 9.65 1.92
C LEU A 199 15.78 10.10 3.32
N THR A 200 16.54 9.78 4.37
CA THR A 200 16.21 10.15 5.75
C THR A 200 16.72 11.52 6.16
N GLN A 201 17.62 12.14 5.37
CA GLN A 201 18.07 13.49 5.68
C GLN A 201 16.94 14.50 5.44
N PRO A 202 16.56 15.31 6.43
CA PRO A 202 15.70 16.45 6.18
C PRO A 202 16.40 17.34 5.16
N GLY A 203 15.66 17.79 4.13
CA GLY A 203 16.18 18.70 3.13
C GLY A 203 16.68 19.96 3.82
N VAL A 204 17.99 20.05 4.04
CA VAL A 204 18.63 21.31 4.44
C VAL A 204 18.33 22.29 3.32
N ASP A 205 17.72 23.42 3.66
CA ASP A 205 17.40 24.48 2.71
C ASP A 205 18.55 24.68 1.73
N ALA A 206 18.28 24.63 0.43
CA ALA A 206 19.31 24.78 -0.60
C ALA A 206 20.09 26.11 -0.46
N GLY A 207 19.50 27.11 0.20
CA GLY A 207 20.14 28.38 0.55
C GLY A 207 21.19 28.30 1.67
N GLN A 208 21.15 27.26 2.51
CA GLN A 208 22.11 26.98 3.59
C GLN A 208 23.15 25.92 3.18
N ALA A 209 22.96 25.26 2.05
CA ALA A 209 23.94 24.31 1.52
C ALA A 209 25.29 25.03 1.26
N PRO A 210 26.43 24.46 1.68
CA PRO A 210 27.72 25.10 1.51
C PRO A 210 28.03 25.26 0.03
N ARG A 211 28.52 26.45 -0.35
CA ARG A 211 29.01 26.73 -1.70
C ARG A 211 30.48 27.11 -1.64
N LEU A 212 31.25 26.57 -2.58
CA LEU A 212 32.70 26.75 -2.61
C LEU A 212 33.07 28.18 -3.02
N ASP A 213 32.32 28.77 -3.95
CA ASP A 213 32.50 30.16 -4.38
C ASP A 213 32.45 31.17 -3.21
N ARG A 214 31.48 31.02 -2.31
CA ARG A 214 31.35 31.88 -1.12
C ARG A 214 32.44 31.64 -0.07
N ARG A 215 33.00 30.43 0.00
CA ARG A 215 34.02 30.02 1.00
C ARG A 215 35.45 30.35 0.54
N LEU A 216 35.71 30.24 -0.75
CA LEU A 216 37.02 30.52 -1.36
C LEU A 216 37.22 32.02 -1.62
N GLY A 217 36.13 32.78 -1.75
CA GLY A 217 36.19 34.22 -2.00
C GLY A 217 36.95 34.52 -3.29
N LEU A 218 37.90 35.47 -3.23
CA LEU A 218 38.69 35.93 -4.38
C LEU A 218 39.61 34.86 -4.99
N LEU A 219 39.79 33.73 -4.30
CA LEU A 219 40.61 32.61 -4.80
C LEU A 219 39.79 31.64 -5.67
N GLY A 220 38.51 31.90 -5.94
CA GLY A 220 37.66 30.99 -6.71
C GLY A 220 38.17 30.71 -8.13
N ASP A 221 38.84 31.67 -8.76
CA ASP A 221 39.20 31.61 -10.19
C ASP A 221 40.41 30.71 -10.49
N VAL A 222 41.15 30.28 -9.46
CA VAL A 222 42.28 29.34 -9.61
C VAL A 222 41.91 27.90 -9.31
N PHE A 223 40.64 27.63 -8.98
CA PHE A 223 40.15 26.29 -8.68
C PHE A 223 39.05 25.87 -9.64
N GLU A 224 39.06 24.61 -10.01
CA GLU A 224 37.98 23.96 -10.74
C GLU A 224 37.54 22.68 -10.03
N ARG A 225 36.25 22.34 -10.15
CA ARG A 225 35.76 21.07 -9.61
C ARG A 225 36.07 19.98 -10.62
N ARG A 226 36.74 18.91 -10.17
CA ARG A 226 36.95 17.68 -10.97
C ARG A 226 35.64 17.09 -11.54
N SER A 227 34.51 17.33 -10.89
CA SER A 227 33.18 16.92 -11.35
C SER A 227 32.63 17.74 -12.52
N GLY A 228 33.29 18.82 -12.97
CA GLY A 228 32.82 19.74 -14.01
C GLY A 228 31.70 20.70 -13.58
N LEU A 229 31.09 20.50 -12.41
CA LEU A 229 30.11 21.42 -11.83
C LEU A 229 30.74 22.78 -11.47
N PRO A 230 29.99 23.89 -11.53
CA PRO A 230 30.50 25.19 -11.13
C PRO A 230 30.75 25.25 -9.61
N LEU A 231 31.68 26.11 -9.17
CA LEU A 231 31.96 26.34 -7.74
C LEU A 231 30.76 26.93 -6.97
N SER A 232 29.83 27.55 -7.70
CA SER A 232 28.55 28.05 -7.20
C SER A 232 27.51 26.96 -6.95
N ALA A 233 27.70 25.74 -7.48
CA ALA A 233 26.78 24.64 -7.24
C ALA A 233 26.89 24.16 -5.78
N PRO A 234 25.76 24.02 -5.06
CA PRO A 234 25.75 23.64 -3.66
C PRO A 234 26.34 22.25 -3.44
N LEU A 235 27.11 22.09 -2.35
CA LEU A 235 27.58 20.80 -1.89
C LEU A 235 26.45 20.06 -1.16
N PRO A 236 26.31 18.74 -1.35
CA PRO A 236 25.32 17.97 -0.60
C PRO A 236 25.55 18.12 0.91
N PRO A 237 24.51 18.50 1.67
CA PRO A 237 24.64 18.79 3.11
C PRO A 237 25.11 17.57 3.91
N LEU A 238 24.85 16.36 3.42
CA LEU A 238 25.32 15.08 3.97
C LEU A 238 26.83 15.01 4.22
N PHE A 239 27.63 15.80 3.51
CA PHE A 239 29.09 15.83 3.66
C PHE A 239 29.60 16.98 4.57
N THR A 240 28.71 17.64 5.31
CA THR A 240 29.07 18.75 6.19
C THR A 240 29.22 18.29 7.64
N ARG A 241 30.08 18.98 8.41
CA ARG A 241 30.26 18.72 9.85
C ARG A 241 28.94 18.82 10.62
N GLN A 242 28.11 19.81 10.29
CA GLN A 242 26.83 20.03 10.95
C GLN A 242 25.87 18.85 10.71
N ALA A 243 25.78 18.35 9.49
CA ALA A 243 25.00 17.16 9.18
C ALA A 243 25.52 15.90 9.87
N PHE A 244 26.85 15.75 9.98
CA PHE A 244 27.46 14.60 10.66
C PHE A 244 27.22 14.61 12.17
N GLN A 245 27.15 15.79 12.78
CA GLN A 245 26.88 15.94 14.22
C GLN A 245 25.39 15.85 14.59
N ALA A 246 24.49 15.94 13.60
CA ALA A 246 23.05 15.86 13.79
C ALA A 246 22.49 14.45 13.59
N GLN A 247 23.34 13.47 13.27
CA GLN A 247 23.04 12.03 13.20
C GLN A 247 23.28 11.37 14.54
#